data_AF-A0A521RJP1-F1
#
_entry.id   AF-A0A521RJP1-F1
#
_cell.length_a   1.000
_cell.length_b   1.000
_cell.length_c   1.000
_cell.angle_alpha   90.00
_cell.angle_beta   90.00
_cell.angle_gamma   90.00
#
_symmetry.space_group_name_H-M   'P 1'
#
loop_
_entity.id
_entity.type
_entity.pdbx_description
1 polymer ?
#
loop_
_entity_poly.entity_id
_entity_poly.type
_entity_poly.pdbx_seq_one_letter_code
_entity_poly.pdbx_strand_id
1 'polypeptide(L)'
;MIASRKHGFIFIKTMKTAGTSIELALSTVCGPDDILTPIGVEHDRLRADAGIEPRNFSDTLEARYLKALRKRNNKLMRPVLRELEASGLWAHALPDAIKARVGRKFWKSAVKVASERHPYEKALSRAYHSYRKTTPFAEHLDRVVFEERFYIGHRYYIQGGKVIAGFFVRHNLLNEDFARLCNRLALPSLKLPMARYNAERDRTPARDVLSPSQRDFIYEQCAPEFELFGWER
;
A
#
# COMPACT_ATOMS: atom_id res chain seq x y z
N MET A 1 1.78 -1.20 -6.18
CA MET A 1 2.28 0.07 -6.76
C MET A 1 1.77 0.15 -8.19
N ILE A 2 1.30 1.33 -8.60
CA ILE A 2 0.92 1.59 -9.99
C ILE A 2 1.74 2.76 -10.50
N ALA A 3 2.21 2.69 -11.74
CA ALA A 3 2.68 3.87 -12.46
C ALA A 3 1.90 3.97 -13.78
N SER A 4 0.92 4.88 -13.82
CA SER A 4 0.09 5.07 -15.01
C SER A 4 0.68 6.19 -15.87
N ARG A 5 1.34 5.82 -16.96
CA ARG A 5 1.80 6.75 -17.99
C ARG A 5 0.62 7.38 -18.70
N LYS A 6 -0.45 6.61 -18.92
CA LYS A 6 -1.70 7.08 -19.52
C LYS A 6 -2.31 8.28 -18.78
N HIS A 7 -2.30 8.24 -17.45
CA HIS A 7 -2.92 9.26 -16.59
C HIS A 7 -1.93 10.10 -15.78
N GLY A 8 -0.63 9.95 -16.03
CA GLY A 8 0.41 10.78 -15.43
C GLY A 8 0.57 10.66 -13.91
N PHE A 9 0.32 9.49 -13.31
CA PHE A 9 0.47 9.31 -11.85
C PHE A 9 1.30 8.08 -11.45
N ILE A 10 1.80 8.12 -10.22
CA ILE A 10 2.45 6.99 -9.53
C ILE A 10 1.75 6.80 -8.19
N PHE A 11 1.11 5.66 -7.97
CA PHE A 11 0.53 5.29 -6.69
C PHE A 11 1.56 4.54 -5.83
N ILE A 12 2.05 5.23 -4.80
CA ILE A 12 2.98 4.72 -3.79
C ILE A 12 2.15 4.16 -2.63
N LYS A 13 2.16 2.84 -2.52
CA LYS A 13 1.34 2.13 -1.55
C LYS A 13 2.11 1.89 -0.24
N THR A 14 1.58 2.42 0.84
CA THR A 14 2.06 2.20 2.21
C THR A 14 1.32 1.01 2.86
N MET A 15 1.77 0.60 4.04
CA MET A 15 1.22 -0.55 4.75
C MET A 15 -0.04 -0.17 5.53
N LYS A 16 -1.10 -0.99 5.41
CA LYS A 16 -2.34 -0.90 6.22
C LYS A 16 -3.19 0.36 6.02
N THR A 17 -3.18 0.90 4.81
CA THR A 17 -3.82 2.18 4.44
C THR A 17 -4.97 2.04 3.43
N ALA A 18 -5.59 0.86 3.35
CA ALA A 18 -6.53 0.48 2.28
C ALA A 18 -5.94 0.56 0.85
N GLY A 19 -4.60 0.60 0.73
CA GLY A 19 -3.93 0.70 -0.56
C GLY A 19 -4.24 -0.43 -1.54
N THR A 20 -4.63 -1.62 -1.08
CA THR A 20 -5.09 -2.70 -1.97
C THR A 20 -6.41 -2.37 -2.65
N SER A 21 -7.38 -1.78 -1.95
CA SER A 21 -8.65 -1.35 -2.55
C SER A 21 -8.43 -0.23 -3.57
N ILE A 22 -7.57 0.74 -3.23
CA ILE A 22 -7.18 1.83 -4.14
C ILE A 22 -6.52 1.26 -5.40
N GLU A 23 -5.58 0.33 -5.24
CA GLU A 23 -4.85 -0.30 -6.35
C GLU A 23 -5.78 -1.09 -7.27
N LEU A 24 -6.74 -1.84 -6.73
CA LEU A 24 -7.74 -2.55 -7.52
C LEU A 24 -8.61 -1.58 -8.33
N ALA A 25 -9.10 -0.50 -7.72
CA ALA A 25 -9.90 0.50 -8.41
C ALA A 25 -9.11 1.22 -9.51
N LEU A 26 -7.91 1.74 -9.19
CA LEU A 26 -7.06 2.44 -10.15
C LEU A 26 -6.55 1.54 -11.29
N SER A 27 -6.41 0.23 -11.06
CA SER A 27 -6.00 -0.71 -12.12
C SER A 27 -6.98 -0.74 -13.29
N THR A 28 -8.26 -0.41 -13.07
CA THR A 28 -9.32 -0.45 -14.10
C THR A 28 -9.17 0.62 -15.20
N VAL A 29 -8.47 1.71 -14.92
CA VAL A 29 -8.27 2.81 -15.86
C VAL A 29 -6.92 2.78 -16.56
N CYS A 30 -6.02 1.88 -16.13
CA CYS A 30 -4.65 1.80 -16.62
C CYS A 30 -4.57 1.28 -18.06
N GLY A 31 -3.58 1.77 -18.80
CA GLY A 31 -3.26 1.37 -20.18
C GLY A 31 -2.25 0.22 -20.29
N PRO A 32 -1.95 -0.23 -21.52
CA PRO A 32 -1.00 -1.31 -21.78
C PRO A 32 0.44 -0.99 -21.36
N ASP A 33 0.87 0.28 -21.41
CA ASP A 33 2.24 0.72 -21.06
C ASP A 33 2.41 1.09 -19.57
N ASP A 34 1.33 0.98 -18.79
CA ASP A 34 1.34 1.30 -17.37
C ASP A 34 1.98 0.16 -16.58
N ILE A 35 2.61 0.49 -15.45
CA ILE A 35 3.20 -0.49 -14.55
C ILE A 35 2.18 -0.86 -13.49
N LEU A 36 1.80 -2.13 -13.47
CA LEU A 36 0.91 -2.71 -12.47
C LEU A 36 1.68 -3.83 -11.77
N THR A 37 2.22 -3.54 -10.59
CA THR A 37 2.89 -4.59 -9.80
C THR A 37 1.88 -5.65 -9.34
N PRO A 38 2.33 -6.88 -9.07
CA PRO A 38 1.53 -7.84 -8.33
C PRO A 38 1.09 -7.28 -6.98
N ILE A 39 -0.19 -7.45 -6.64
CA ILE A 39 -0.78 -7.05 -5.36
C ILE A 39 -0.61 -8.19 -4.34
N GLY A 40 -0.65 -9.43 -4.83
CA GLY A 40 -0.69 -10.65 -4.05
C GLY A 40 -1.66 -11.64 -4.66
N VAL A 41 -1.51 -12.91 -4.30
CA VAL A 41 -2.17 -14.05 -4.97
C VAL A 41 -3.69 -13.88 -5.14
N GLU A 42 -4.40 -13.56 -4.06
CA GLU A 42 -5.86 -13.46 -4.09
C GLU A 42 -6.34 -12.24 -4.88
N HIS A 43 -5.70 -11.10 -4.67
CA HIS A 43 -6.09 -9.84 -5.31
C HIS A 43 -5.74 -9.83 -6.80
N ASP A 44 -4.63 -10.44 -7.22
CA ASP A 44 -4.29 -10.57 -8.63
C ASP A 44 -5.20 -11.55 -9.36
N ARG A 45 -5.73 -12.58 -8.67
CA ARG A 45 -6.80 -13.43 -9.22
C ARG A 45 -8.08 -12.64 -9.47
N LEU A 46 -8.52 -11.84 -8.49
CA LEU A 46 -9.69 -10.97 -8.62
C LEU A 46 -9.49 -9.95 -9.75
N ARG A 47 -8.29 -9.36 -9.84
CA ARG A 47 -7.92 -8.43 -10.91
C ARG A 47 -7.96 -9.11 -12.28
N ALA A 48 -7.45 -10.35 -12.38
CA ALA A 48 -7.49 -11.14 -13.60
C ALA A 48 -8.91 -11.61 -13.99
N ASP A 49 -9.78 -11.90 -13.02
CA ASP A 49 -11.20 -12.20 -13.27
C ASP A 49 -11.93 -11.01 -13.92
N ALA A 50 -11.49 -9.79 -13.63
CA ALA A 50 -11.94 -8.56 -14.29
C ALA A 50 -11.17 -8.23 -15.59
N GLY A 51 -10.38 -9.17 -16.13
CA GLY A 51 -9.61 -8.99 -17.37
C GLY A 51 -8.35 -8.13 -17.21
N ILE A 52 -7.91 -7.84 -15.98
CA ILE A 52 -6.76 -6.97 -15.72
C ILE A 52 -5.64 -7.81 -15.10
N GLU A 53 -4.54 -7.99 -15.85
CA GLU A 53 -3.34 -8.64 -15.32
C GLU A 53 -2.29 -7.60 -14.87
N PRO A 54 -1.47 -7.91 -13.85
CA PRO A 54 -0.22 -7.20 -13.61
C PRO A 54 0.63 -7.16 -14.89
N ARG A 55 1.41 -6.10 -15.09
CA ARG A 55 2.20 -5.91 -16.30
C ARG A 55 3.29 -4.87 -16.11
N ASN A 56 4.29 -4.91 -16.98
CA ASN A 56 5.44 -4.02 -17.02
C ASN A 56 6.15 -3.84 -15.66
N PHE A 57 6.09 -4.82 -14.76
CA PHE A 57 6.65 -4.70 -13.41
C PHE A 57 8.05 -5.30 -13.28
N SER A 58 8.43 -6.25 -14.13
CA SER A 58 9.75 -6.88 -14.10
C SER A 58 10.11 -7.47 -15.46
N ASP A 59 11.35 -7.26 -15.89
CA ASP A 59 11.83 -7.80 -17.18
C ASP A 59 12.15 -9.31 -17.09
N THR A 60 12.33 -9.86 -15.88
CA THR A 60 12.74 -11.26 -15.66
C THR A 60 11.68 -12.12 -14.96
N LEU A 61 10.83 -11.52 -14.11
CA LEU A 61 9.89 -12.26 -13.27
C LEU A 61 8.45 -12.26 -13.83
N GLU A 62 8.14 -11.35 -14.75
CA GLU A 62 6.77 -11.11 -15.20
C GLU A 62 6.15 -12.30 -15.92
N ALA A 63 6.80 -12.81 -16.96
CA ALA A 63 6.30 -13.96 -17.72
C ALA A 63 6.03 -15.18 -16.82
N ARG A 64 6.89 -15.40 -15.83
CA ARG A 64 6.76 -16.50 -14.86
C ARG A 64 5.57 -16.29 -13.93
N TYR A 65 5.39 -15.06 -13.43
CA TYR A 65 4.23 -14.71 -12.61
C TYR A 65 2.92 -14.87 -13.38
N LEU A 66 2.84 -14.33 -14.60
CA LEU A 66 1.63 -14.38 -15.43
C LEU A 66 1.27 -15.81 -15.82
N LYS A 67 2.26 -16.65 -16.16
CA LYS A 67 2.05 -18.07 -16.39
C LYS A 67 1.45 -18.77 -15.16
N ALA A 68 1.93 -18.44 -13.96
CA ALA A 68 1.42 -19.00 -12.71
C ALA A 68 0.00 -18.50 -12.38
N LEU A 69 -0.27 -17.21 -12.59
CA LEU A 69 -1.57 -16.56 -12.39
C LEU A 69 -2.64 -17.15 -13.30
N ARG A 70 -2.36 -17.26 -14.61
CA ARG A 70 -3.27 -17.84 -15.61
C ARG A 70 -3.59 -19.31 -15.32
N LYS A 71 -2.61 -20.07 -14.83
CA LYS A 71 -2.79 -21.44 -14.33
C LYS A 71 -3.49 -21.53 -12.96
N ARG A 72 -3.82 -20.39 -12.34
CA ARG A 72 -4.35 -20.29 -10.97
C ARG A 72 -3.52 -21.08 -9.96
N ASN A 73 -2.20 -21.14 -10.09
CA ASN A 73 -1.35 -21.96 -9.23
C ASN A 73 -0.64 -21.13 -8.15
N ASN A 74 -1.21 -21.11 -6.95
CA ASN A 74 -0.69 -20.36 -5.80
C ASN A 74 0.72 -20.80 -5.37
N LYS A 75 1.04 -22.09 -5.50
CA LYS A 75 2.37 -22.62 -5.16
C LYS A 75 3.45 -22.11 -6.11
N LEU A 76 3.08 -21.78 -7.35
CA LEU A 76 3.97 -21.17 -8.34
C LEU A 76 4.02 -19.64 -8.24
N MET A 77 2.93 -18.99 -7.81
CA MET A 77 2.89 -17.53 -7.63
C MET A 77 3.73 -17.08 -6.43
N ARG A 78 3.62 -17.76 -5.28
CA ARG A 78 4.27 -17.35 -4.01
C ARG A 78 5.79 -17.21 -4.09
N PRO A 79 6.56 -18.11 -4.74
CA PRO A 79 8.00 -17.95 -4.89
C PRO A 79 8.37 -16.69 -5.69
N VAL A 80 7.69 -16.45 -6.83
CA VAL A 80 7.93 -15.25 -7.66
C VAL A 80 7.63 -13.98 -6.87
N LEU A 81 6.57 -14.00 -6.06
CA LEU A 81 6.23 -12.89 -5.18
C LEU A 81 7.34 -12.58 -4.16
N ARG A 82 7.96 -13.61 -3.56
CA ARG A 82 9.10 -13.44 -2.64
C ARG A 82 10.34 -12.89 -3.34
N GLU A 83 10.61 -13.35 -4.56
CA GLU A 83 11.73 -12.83 -5.37
C GLU A 83 11.53 -11.35 -5.73
N LEU A 84 10.29 -10.97 -6.10
CA LEU A 84 9.94 -9.55 -6.32
C LEU A 84 10.13 -8.70 -5.07
N GLU A 85 9.66 -9.17 -3.91
CA GLU A 85 9.86 -8.50 -2.63
C GLU A 85 11.36 -8.30 -2.32
N ALA A 86 12.18 -9.34 -2.52
CA ALA A 86 13.63 -9.26 -2.33
C ALA A 86 14.33 -8.27 -3.29
N SER A 87 13.80 -8.10 -4.51
CA SER A 87 14.33 -7.12 -5.48
C SER A 87 13.93 -5.66 -5.21
N GLY A 88 13.04 -5.41 -4.24
CA GLY A 88 12.58 -4.05 -3.88
C GLY A 88 11.53 -3.43 -4.82
N LEU A 89 11.15 -4.09 -5.92
CA LEU A 89 10.12 -3.66 -6.88
C LEU A 89 8.80 -4.44 -6.67
N TRP A 90 8.26 -4.34 -5.46
CA TRP A 90 6.99 -4.94 -5.04
C TRP A 90 5.90 -3.88 -4.86
N ALA A 91 4.70 -4.30 -4.44
CA ALA A 91 3.60 -3.42 -4.06
C ALA A 91 3.99 -2.27 -3.10
N HIS A 92 5.04 -2.45 -2.29
CA HIS A 92 5.58 -1.48 -1.31
C HIS A 92 7.02 -1.03 -1.65
N ALA A 93 7.27 -0.73 -2.93
CA ALA A 93 8.58 -0.25 -3.38
C ALA A 93 8.93 1.13 -2.78
N LEU A 94 10.22 1.33 -2.47
CA LEU A 94 10.76 2.63 -2.03
C LEU A 94 10.91 3.59 -3.22
N PRO A 95 10.96 4.92 -2.99
CA PRO A 95 11.05 5.93 -4.05
C PRO A 95 12.14 5.68 -5.09
N ASP A 96 13.34 5.29 -4.66
CA ASP A 96 14.47 5.07 -5.57
C ASP A 96 14.26 3.88 -6.50
N ALA A 97 13.70 2.77 -5.98
CA ALA A 97 13.35 1.62 -6.79
C ALA A 97 12.27 1.98 -7.82
N ILE A 98 11.23 2.73 -7.40
CA ILE A 98 10.18 3.20 -8.31
C ILE A 98 10.78 4.10 -9.40
N LYS A 99 11.60 5.08 -9.02
CA LYS A 99 12.26 6.02 -9.93
C LYS A 99 13.15 5.30 -10.95
N ALA A 100 13.91 4.31 -10.52
CA ALA A 100 14.72 3.47 -11.40
C ALA A 100 13.84 2.75 -12.43
N ARG A 101 12.71 2.17 -12.00
CA ARG A 101 11.80 1.45 -12.89
C ARG A 101 11.03 2.33 -13.86
N VAL A 102 10.48 3.46 -13.41
CA VAL A 102 9.61 4.31 -14.25
C VAL A 102 10.40 5.27 -15.15
N GLY A 103 11.67 5.50 -14.82
CA GLY A 103 12.58 6.42 -15.50
C GLY A 103 12.47 7.86 -15.00
N ARG A 104 13.59 8.60 -15.07
CA ARG A 104 13.72 9.96 -14.51
C ARG A 104 12.70 10.96 -15.08
N LYS A 105 12.42 10.90 -16.39
CA LYS A 105 11.49 11.82 -17.06
C LYS A 105 10.08 11.69 -16.47
N PHE A 106 9.54 10.47 -16.44
CA PHE A 106 8.20 10.23 -15.90
C PHE A 106 8.16 10.42 -14.39
N TRP A 107 9.20 9.99 -13.65
CA TRP A 107 9.30 10.29 -12.23
C TRP A 107 9.22 11.80 -11.96
N LYS A 108 9.82 12.66 -12.78
CA LYS A 108 9.75 14.12 -12.55
C LYS A 108 8.34 14.66 -12.81
N SER A 109 7.69 14.24 -13.89
CA SER A 109 6.39 14.81 -14.33
C SER A 109 5.17 14.21 -13.65
N ALA A 110 5.22 12.96 -13.19
CA ALA A 110 4.05 12.27 -12.67
C ALA A 110 3.62 12.81 -11.30
N VAL A 111 2.31 12.85 -11.06
CA VAL A 111 1.76 13.08 -9.72
C VAL A 111 2.02 11.83 -8.87
N LYS A 112 2.78 11.97 -7.78
CA LYS A 112 2.95 10.87 -6.82
C LYS A 112 1.82 10.93 -5.81
N VAL A 113 1.10 9.83 -5.70
CA VAL A 113 -0.07 9.66 -4.85
C VAL A 113 0.30 8.64 -3.79
N ALA A 114 0.22 9.01 -2.52
CA ALA A 114 0.38 8.07 -1.42
C ALA A 114 -0.97 7.83 -0.73
N SER A 115 -1.10 6.70 -0.06
CA SER A 115 -2.18 6.47 0.91
C SER A 115 -1.59 6.54 2.31
N GLU A 116 -2.32 7.09 3.27
CA GLU A 116 -1.84 7.14 4.65
C GLU A 116 -2.95 6.91 5.67
N ARG A 117 -2.57 6.41 6.85
CA ARG A 117 -3.43 6.17 8.00
C ARG A 117 -2.66 6.53 9.26
N HIS A 118 -3.38 6.93 10.31
CA HIS A 118 -2.78 7.20 11.61
C HIS A 118 -1.81 6.09 12.05
N PRO A 119 -0.57 6.38 12.53
CA PRO A 119 0.41 5.35 12.87
C PRO A 119 -0.07 4.31 13.88
N TYR A 120 -0.78 4.73 14.93
CA TYR A 120 -1.41 3.81 15.90
C TYR A 120 -2.37 2.82 15.24
N GLU A 121 -3.22 3.34 14.36
CA GLU A 121 -4.18 2.53 13.63
C GLU A 121 -3.50 1.54 12.67
N LYS A 122 -2.37 1.93 12.07
CA LYS A 122 -1.55 1.02 11.25
C LYS A 122 -0.96 -0.11 12.09
N ALA A 123 -0.40 0.21 13.26
CA ALA A 123 0.21 -0.76 14.17
C ALA A 123 -0.82 -1.80 14.63
N LEU A 124 -1.98 -1.32 15.14
CA LEU A 124 -3.05 -2.21 15.59
C LEU A 124 -3.66 -3.03 14.44
N SER A 125 -3.88 -2.41 13.27
CA SER A 125 -4.35 -3.12 12.08
C SER A 125 -3.39 -4.21 11.60
N ARG A 126 -2.08 -3.99 11.76
CA ARG A 126 -1.05 -5.00 11.49
C ARG A 126 -1.13 -6.13 12.50
N ALA A 127 -1.21 -5.81 13.80
CA ALA A 127 -1.30 -6.80 14.87
C ALA A 127 -2.48 -7.77 14.66
N TYR A 128 -3.70 -7.26 14.46
CA TYR A 128 -4.86 -8.10 14.18
C TYR A 128 -4.76 -8.92 12.89
N HIS A 129 -4.02 -8.44 11.89
CA HIS A 129 -3.86 -9.13 10.62
C HIS A 129 -2.86 -10.30 10.72
N SER A 130 -1.74 -10.12 11.45
CA SER A 130 -0.71 -11.13 11.62
C SER A 130 -0.97 -12.08 12.79
N TYR A 131 -1.96 -11.81 13.65
CA TYR A 131 -2.23 -12.65 14.82
C TYR A 131 -2.66 -14.08 14.45
N ARG A 132 -2.12 -15.06 15.18
CA ARG A 132 -2.34 -16.51 14.94
C ARG A 132 -2.78 -17.27 16.19
N LYS A 133 -3.13 -16.59 17.30
CA LYS A 133 -3.55 -17.18 18.57
C LYS A 133 -2.54 -18.19 19.18
N THR A 134 -1.27 -18.09 18.81
CA THR A 134 -0.18 -18.91 19.34
C THR A 134 0.46 -18.32 20.59
N THR A 135 0.26 -17.02 20.82
CA THR A 135 0.69 -16.25 22.00
C THR A 135 -0.46 -15.35 22.44
N PRO A 136 -0.45 -14.83 23.68
CA PRO A 136 -1.36 -13.76 24.10
C PRO A 136 -1.31 -12.56 23.12
N PHE A 137 -2.46 -11.92 22.87
CA PHE A 137 -2.52 -10.80 21.92
C PHE A 137 -1.63 -9.62 22.35
N ALA A 138 -1.53 -9.35 23.65
CA ALA A 138 -0.67 -8.29 24.18
C ALA A 138 0.81 -8.49 23.81
N GLU A 139 1.34 -9.70 24.01
CA GLU A 139 2.71 -10.04 23.63
C GLU A 139 2.93 -9.93 22.10
N HIS A 140 1.95 -10.38 21.32
CA HIS A 140 2.01 -10.22 19.86
C HIS A 140 1.98 -8.74 19.43
N LEU A 141 1.20 -7.91 20.13
CA LEU A 141 1.11 -6.48 19.88
C LEU A 141 2.44 -5.79 20.21
N ASP A 142 3.08 -6.14 21.34
CA ASP A 142 4.41 -5.64 21.70
C ASP A 142 5.44 -5.95 20.62
N ARG A 143 5.49 -7.19 20.12
CA ARG A 143 6.38 -7.56 19.00
C ARG A 143 6.10 -6.72 17.76
N VAL A 144 4.83 -6.53 17.40
CA VAL A 144 4.47 -5.73 16.22
C VAL A 144 4.89 -4.27 16.36
N VAL A 145 4.75 -3.70 17.56
CA VAL A 145 5.11 -2.32 17.88
C VAL A 145 6.63 -2.17 17.95
N PHE A 146 7.29 -2.87 18.87
CA PHE A 146 8.69 -2.61 19.20
C PHE A 146 9.70 -3.26 18.26
N GLU A 147 9.34 -4.38 17.61
CA GLU A 147 10.26 -5.15 16.76
C GLU A 147 9.94 -5.03 15.26
N GLU A 148 8.70 -5.35 14.83
CA GLU A 148 8.37 -5.44 13.41
C GLU A 148 8.29 -4.07 12.70
N ARG A 149 7.70 -3.06 13.36
CA ARG A 149 7.67 -1.64 12.91
C ARG A 149 7.11 -1.38 11.49
N PHE A 150 6.28 -2.29 10.95
CA PHE A 150 5.68 -2.15 9.61
C PHE A 150 4.81 -0.90 9.41
N TYR A 151 4.40 -0.25 10.50
CA TYR A 151 3.55 0.94 10.47
C TYR A 151 4.31 2.22 10.10
N ILE A 152 5.65 2.22 10.10
CA ILE A 152 6.44 3.38 9.67
C ILE A 152 6.27 3.58 8.17
N GLY A 153 5.60 4.68 7.81
CA GLY A 153 5.14 4.98 6.45
C GLY A 153 5.94 6.08 5.75
N HIS A 154 6.47 7.06 6.50
CA HIS A 154 7.08 8.26 5.91
C HIS A 154 8.18 7.95 4.89
N ARG A 155 8.95 6.87 5.07
CA ARG A 155 10.02 6.45 4.15
C ARG A 155 9.56 6.22 2.70
N TYR A 156 8.27 5.99 2.47
CA TYR A 156 7.71 5.77 1.14
C TYR A 156 7.46 7.08 0.37
N TYR A 157 7.28 8.20 1.07
CA TYR A 157 6.88 9.46 0.45
C TYR A 157 7.61 10.69 1.00
N ILE A 158 8.62 10.50 1.85
CA ILE A 158 9.60 11.50 2.24
C ILE A 158 10.97 11.04 1.75
N GLN A 159 11.65 11.89 1.00
CA GLN A 159 12.99 11.62 0.48
C GLN A 159 13.85 12.87 0.63
N GLY A 160 15.02 12.75 1.27
CA GLY A 160 15.91 13.89 1.53
C GLY A 160 15.24 15.03 2.32
N GLY A 161 14.41 14.68 3.30
CA GLY A 161 13.66 15.63 4.13
C GLY A 161 12.48 16.31 3.44
N LYS A 162 12.16 15.96 2.18
CA LYS A 162 11.07 16.55 1.42
C LYS A 162 9.95 15.55 1.18
N VAL A 163 8.71 15.99 1.34
CA VAL A 163 7.54 15.22 0.94
C VAL A 163 7.49 15.18 -0.59
N ILE A 164 7.61 13.99 -1.16
CA ILE A 164 7.59 13.77 -2.62
C ILE A 164 6.19 13.45 -3.14
N ALA A 165 5.27 13.01 -2.27
CA ALA A 165 3.88 12.79 -2.64
C ALA A 165 3.18 14.15 -2.82
N GLY A 166 2.55 14.33 -3.99
CA GLY A 166 1.75 15.52 -4.31
C GLY A 166 0.28 15.36 -3.96
N PHE A 167 -0.15 14.18 -3.52
CA PHE A 167 -1.52 13.90 -3.09
C PHE A 167 -1.52 12.75 -2.08
N PHE A 168 -2.38 12.83 -1.07
CA PHE A 168 -2.61 11.77 -0.09
C PHE A 168 -4.06 11.32 -0.08
N VAL A 169 -4.28 10.00 -0.10
CA VAL A 169 -5.56 9.38 0.22
C VAL A 169 -5.53 8.94 1.68
N ARG A 170 -6.20 9.68 2.56
CA ARG A 170 -6.22 9.38 3.99
C ARG A 170 -7.29 8.36 4.31
N HIS A 171 -6.94 7.34 5.07
CA HIS A 171 -7.84 6.22 5.37
C HIS A 171 -9.11 6.65 6.13
N ASN A 172 -9.02 7.63 7.04
CA ASN A 172 -10.19 8.15 7.76
C ASN A 172 -11.16 8.94 6.86
N LEU A 173 -10.70 9.39 5.69
CA LEU A 173 -11.48 10.12 4.68
C LEU A 173 -11.45 9.39 3.34
N LEU A 174 -11.36 8.05 3.36
CA LEU A 174 -10.96 7.23 2.22
C LEU A 174 -11.79 7.50 0.97
N ASN A 175 -13.12 7.51 1.08
CA ASN A 175 -14.00 7.72 -0.07
C ASN A 175 -13.92 9.15 -0.61
N GLU A 176 -13.84 10.14 0.28
CA GLU A 176 -13.76 11.56 -0.08
C GLU A 176 -12.42 11.86 -0.76
N ASP A 177 -11.31 11.47 -0.15
CA ASP A 177 -9.98 11.67 -0.71
C ASP A 177 -9.79 10.88 -2.01
N PHE A 178 -10.38 9.69 -2.14
CA PHE A 178 -10.32 8.93 -3.39
C PHE A 178 -11.15 9.59 -4.51
N ALA A 179 -12.31 10.16 -4.20
CA ALA A 179 -13.08 10.95 -5.15
C ALA A 179 -12.31 12.20 -5.60
N ARG A 180 -11.68 12.91 -4.66
CA ARG A 180 -10.79 14.06 -4.96
C ARG A 180 -9.60 13.66 -5.82
N LEU A 181 -9.02 12.48 -5.57
CA LEU A 181 -7.95 11.93 -6.40
C LEU A 181 -8.43 11.67 -7.84
N CYS A 182 -9.59 11.03 -8.00
CA CYS A 182 -10.15 10.78 -9.33
C CYS A 182 -10.33 12.10 -10.11
N ASN A 183 -10.91 13.11 -9.46
CA ASN A 183 -11.07 14.45 -10.07
C ASN A 183 -9.72 15.09 -10.41
N ARG A 184 -8.73 15.03 -9.50
CA ARG A 184 -7.39 15.61 -9.70
C ARG A 184 -6.66 15.00 -10.90
N LEU A 185 -6.92 13.74 -11.18
CA LEU A 185 -6.33 12.96 -12.26
C LEU A 185 -7.23 12.88 -13.51
N ALA A 186 -8.36 13.60 -13.54
CA ALA A 186 -9.36 13.54 -14.61
C ALA A 186 -9.83 12.11 -14.94
N LEU A 187 -9.93 11.26 -13.91
CA LEU A 187 -10.44 9.89 -14.01
C LEU A 187 -11.97 9.88 -13.90
N PRO A 188 -12.65 8.86 -14.46
CA PRO A 188 -14.06 8.62 -14.17
C PRO A 188 -14.28 8.41 -12.67
N SER A 189 -15.53 8.54 -12.22
CA SER A 189 -15.89 8.24 -10.82
C SER A 189 -15.73 6.74 -10.55
N LEU A 190 -14.58 6.38 -9.96
CA LEU A 190 -14.27 5.01 -9.58
C LEU A 190 -14.86 4.71 -8.20
N LYS A 191 -15.32 3.46 -8.03
CA LYS A 191 -15.72 2.94 -6.72
C LYS A 191 -14.61 2.08 -6.17
N LEU A 192 -14.28 2.29 -4.90
CA LEU A 192 -13.40 1.37 -4.19
C LEU A 192 -14.15 0.04 -4.01
N PRO A 193 -13.54 -1.11 -4.34
CA PRO A 193 -14.16 -2.39 -4.03
C PRO A 193 -14.35 -2.44 -2.51
N MET A 194 -15.56 -2.84 -2.10
CA MET A 194 -15.85 -3.13 -0.70
C MET A 194 -14.80 -4.13 -0.23
N ALA A 195 -13.87 -3.68 0.61
CA ALA A 195 -13.03 -4.62 1.33
C ALA A 195 -14.00 -5.51 2.13
N ARG A 196 -13.69 -6.80 2.26
CA ARG A 196 -14.17 -7.57 3.40
C ARG A 196 -13.58 -6.91 4.66
N TYR A 197 -14.16 -5.79 5.07
CA TYR A 197 -14.02 -5.29 6.41
C TYR A 197 -14.62 -6.40 7.25
N ASN A 198 -13.81 -7.06 8.05
CA ASN A 198 -14.31 -7.98 9.05
C ASN A 198 -15.28 -7.16 9.91
N ALA A 199 -16.58 -7.27 9.63
CA ALA A 199 -17.63 -6.50 10.28
C ALA A 199 -17.66 -6.75 11.80
N GLU A 200 -17.02 -7.84 12.22
CA GLU A 200 -16.86 -8.33 13.59
C GLU A 200 -15.60 -7.81 14.32
N ARG A 201 -14.79 -6.93 13.71
CA ARG A 201 -13.64 -6.36 14.43
C ARG A 201 -14.08 -5.27 15.39
N ASP A 202 -13.54 -5.36 16.60
CA ASP A 202 -13.55 -4.31 17.60
C ASP A 202 -13.18 -2.96 16.94
N ARG A 203 -14.05 -1.96 17.14
CA ARG A 203 -13.91 -0.61 16.58
C ARG A 203 -13.30 0.37 17.57
N THR A 204 -12.82 -0.14 18.71
CA THR A 204 -12.10 0.65 19.70
C THR A 204 -10.94 1.38 19.01
N PRO A 205 -10.86 2.71 19.13
CA PRO A 205 -9.76 3.49 18.57
C PRO A 205 -8.40 2.94 19.03
N ALA A 206 -7.40 2.90 18.14
CA ALA A 206 -6.11 2.30 18.48
C ALA A 206 -5.43 2.99 19.67
N ARG A 207 -5.67 4.29 19.86
CA ARG A 207 -5.18 5.05 21.01
C ARG A 207 -5.64 4.47 22.36
N ASP A 208 -6.83 3.87 22.41
CA ASP A 208 -7.42 3.34 23.63
C ASP A 208 -7.00 1.88 23.90
N VAL A 209 -6.52 1.18 22.86
CA VAL A 209 -6.00 -0.19 22.97
C VAL A 209 -4.51 -0.21 23.31
N LEU A 210 -3.74 0.72 22.74
CA LEU A 210 -2.29 0.78 22.92
C LEU A 210 -1.94 1.27 24.33
N SER A 211 -0.87 0.72 24.91
CA SER A 211 -0.30 1.24 26.14
C SER A 211 0.35 2.62 25.92
N PRO A 212 0.57 3.42 26.98
CA PRO A 212 1.34 4.67 26.86
C PRO A 212 2.71 4.47 26.22
N SER A 213 3.47 3.45 26.65
CA SER A 213 4.81 3.17 26.10
C SER A 213 4.78 2.80 24.62
N GLN A 214 3.75 2.06 24.16
CA GLN A 214 3.57 1.76 22.75
C GLN A 214 3.24 3.03 21.95
N ARG A 215 2.37 3.90 22.47
CA ARG A 215 2.00 5.17 21.82
C ARG A 215 3.20 6.11 21.68
N ASP A 216 3.99 6.26 22.74
CA ASP A 216 5.19 7.10 22.75
C ASP A 216 6.23 6.57 21.75
N PHE A 217 6.49 5.26 21.77
CA PHE A 217 7.41 4.64 20.83
C PHE A 217 6.96 4.81 19.37
N ILE A 218 5.68 4.56 19.06
CA ILE A 218 5.16 4.77 17.71
C ILE A 218 5.28 6.24 17.30
N TYR A 219 5.02 7.17 18.21
CA TYR A 219 5.19 8.61 17.94
C TYR A 219 6.63 8.95 17.58
N GLU A 220 7.61 8.52 18.38
CA GLU A 220 9.03 8.77 18.11
C GLU A 220 9.46 8.24 16.74
N GLN A 221 9.00 7.03 16.38
CA GLN A 221 9.33 6.42 15.09
C GLN A 221 8.58 7.04 13.90
N CYS A 222 7.45 7.71 14.14
CA CYS A 222 6.56 8.23 13.10
C CYS A 222 6.34 9.75 13.20
N ALA A 223 7.20 10.48 13.91
CA ALA A 223 7.08 11.93 14.10
C ALA A 223 6.87 12.69 12.78
N PRO A 224 7.56 12.35 11.66
CA PRO A 224 7.29 13.00 10.39
C PRO A 224 5.84 12.83 9.90
N GLU A 225 5.20 11.69 10.15
CA GLU A 225 3.77 11.52 9.83
C GLU A 225 2.87 12.36 10.73
N PHE A 226 3.12 12.39 12.05
CA PHE A 226 2.33 13.19 12.97
C PHE A 226 2.37 14.67 12.61
N GLU A 227 3.57 15.20 12.33
CA GLU A 227 3.78 16.58 11.91
C GLU A 227 3.13 16.89 10.56
N LEU A 228 3.34 16.02 9.56
CA LEU A 228 2.82 16.24 8.21
C LEU A 228 1.29 16.29 8.15
N PHE A 229 0.61 15.46 8.95
CA PHE A 229 -0.84 15.35 8.93
C PHE A 229 -1.53 16.11 10.07
N GLY A 230 -0.79 16.72 10.99
CA GLY A 230 -1.33 17.42 12.15
C GLY A 230 -2.11 16.48 13.08
N TRP A 231 -1.64 15.24 13.24
CA TRP A 231 -2.30 14.25 14.08
C TRP A 231 -1.92 14.40 15.55
N GLU A 232 -2.90 14.14 16.42
CA GLU A 232 -2.69 14.10 17.86
C GLU A 232 -2.00 12.80 18.29
N ARG A 233 -1.29 12.87 19.42
CA ARG A 233 -0.72 11.71 20.12
C ARG A 233 -1.76 10.98 20.98
#